data_AF-A0A2M9QB94-F1
#
_entry.id   AF-A0A2M9QB94-F1
#
_cell.length_a   1.000
_cell.length_b   1.000
_cell.length_c   1.000
_cell.angle_alpha   90.00
_cell.angle_beta   90.00
_cell.angle_gamma   90.00
#
_symmetry.space_group_name_H-M   'P 1'
#
loop_
_entity.id
_entity.type
_entity.pdbx_description
1 polymer ?
#
loop_
_entity_poly.entity_id
_entity_poly.type
_entity_poly.pdbx_seq_one_letter_code
_entity_poly.pdbx_strand_id
1 'polypeptide(L)'
;DYDVLVTTTIIETGVDIPNVNTLIVHDADRMGLAQLYQLRGRVGRSNRVAYAYFMYQRDKVLTDVAEQRLQAIKEFTELGSGFKIAMRDLSIRGAGNLLGAQQHGFIDSVGFDLYSQMLQEAIAERQTGVKKEEKPDIEILLSVDAYIPDVYIPDGYQKIQMYKRIKAMDQVEEYGEIMEELQDRFGDLPIETERLLRIARMKVWGLGTGVFSVKEKQKIITILLSEEGTGQVDGGKIVEESMKFERAVG
;
A
#
# COMPACT_ATOMS: atom_id res chain seq x y z
N ASP A 1 -49.11 10.22 -11.98
CA ASP A 1 -49.27 9.23 -10.89
C ASP A 1 -48.66 7.90 -11.30
N TYR A 2 -47.34 7.74 -11.10
CA TYR A 2 -46.63 6.48 -11.33
C TYR A 2 -45.60 6.29 -10.22
N ASP A 3 -45.56 5.09 -9.63
CA ASP A 3 -44.64 4.74 -8.54
C ASP A 3 -43.41 3.96 -9.00
N VAL A 4 -43.44 3.41 -10.21
CA VAL A 4 -42.37 2.57 -10.77
C VAL A 4 -42.00 3.06 -12.17
N LEU A 5 -40.72 3.32 -12.37
CA LEU A 5 -40.14 3.66 -13.67
C LEU A 5 -39.29 2.48 -14.16
N VAL A 6 -39.71 1.87 -15.27
CA VAL A 6 -38.93 0.85 -15.98
C VAL A 6 -38.19 1.52 -17.12
N THR A 7 -36.87 1.51 -17.08
CA THR A 7 -36.03 2.22 -18.06
C THR A 7 -34.78 1.41 -18.41
N THR A 8 -34.20 1.70 -19.57
CA THR A 8 -32.85 1.26 -19.95
C THR A 8 -31.80 2.28 -19.48
N THR A 9 -30.53 1.88 -19.52
CA THR A 9 -29.38 2.70 -19.07
C THR A 9 -29.24 4.04 -19.80
N ILE A 10 -29.81 4.17 -21.00
CA ILE A 10 -29.64 5.36 -21.88
C ILE A 10 -30.56 6.52 -21.49
N ILE A 11 -31.76 6.23 -20.97
CA ILE A 11 -32.74 7.27 -20.57
C ILE A 11 -32.48 7.76 -19.13
N GLU A 12 -31.56 7.08 -18.42
CA GLU A 12 -31.17 7.42 -17.06
C GLU A 12 -30.54 8.83 -16.97
N THR A 13 -29.74 9.26 -17.95
CA THR A 13 -28.83 10.44 -17.91
C THR A 13 -29.49 11.81 -17.81
N GLY A 14 -30.82 11.91 -17.73
CA GLY A 14 -31.53 13.19 -17.62
C GLY A 14 -32.60 13.26 -16.54
N VAL A 15 -32.80 12.19 -15.75
CA VAL A 15 -33.95 12.08 -14.86
C VAL A 15 -33.46 11.94 -13.41
N ASP A 16 -33.32 13.08 -12.74
CA ASP A 16 -33.05 13.17 -11.30
C ASP A 16 -34.38 13.12 -10.55
N ILE A 17 -34.70 11.99 -9.90
CA ILE A 17 -35.93 11.83 -9.13
C ILE A 17 -35.56 11.79 -7.65
N PRO A 18 -35.63 12.93 -6.93
CA PRO A 18 -35.14 13.04 -5.55
C PRO A 18 -35.88 12.14 -4.54
N ASN A 19 -37.06 11.63 -4.91
CA ASN A 19 -37.90 10.78 -4.07
C ASN A 19 -37.68 9.27 -4.28
N VAL A 20 -36.78 8.84 -5.17
CA VAL A 20 -36.50 7.42 -5.37
C VAL A 20 -35.56 6.92 -4.28
N ASN A 21 -36.00 5.89 -3.57
CA ASN A 21 -35.27 5.23 -2.48
C ASN A 21 -34.89 3.77 -2.82
N THR A 22 -35.42 3.19 -3.89
CA THR A 22 -35.14 1.82 -4.28
C THR A 22 -34.71 1.75 -5.74
N LEU A 23 -33.53 1.19 -5.98
CA LEU A 23 -32.99 0.87 -7.30
C LEU A 23 -32.97 -0.65 -7.50
N ILE A 24 -33.42 -1.09 -8.67
CA ILE A 24 -33.34 -2.50 -9.08
C ILE A 24 -32.66 -2.55 -10.44
N VAL A 25 -31.49 -3.19 -10.50
CA VAL A 25 -30.68 -3.36 -11.72
C VAL A 25 -30.72 -4.82 -12.14
N HIS A 26 -31.32 -5.08 -13.29
CA HIS A 26 -31.35 -6.39 -13.93
C HIS A 26 -30.05 -6.63 -14.72
N ASP A 27 -29.53 -7.87 -14.70
CA ASP A 27 -28.28 -8.27 -15.35
C ASP A 27 -27.07 -7.37 -15.02
N ALA A 28 -26.91 -7.02 -13.75
CA ALA A 28 -25.85 -6.15 -13.26
C ALA A 28 -24.44 -6.68 -13.58
N ASP A 29 -24.29 -8.01 -13.72
CA ASP A 29 -23.05 -8.68 -14.10
C ASP A 29 -22.53 -8.29 -15.49
N ARG A 30 -23.42 -7.82 -16.37
CA ARG A 30 -23.06 -7.35 -17.72
C ARG A 30 -22.62 -5.90 -17.75
N MET A 31 -22.80 -5.15 -16.66
CA MET A 31 -22.52 -3.73 -16.60
C MET A 31 -21.09 -3.47 -16.10
N GLY A 32 -20.53 -2.33 -16.53
CA GLY A 32 -19.26 -1.85 -15.99
C GLY A 32 -19.41 -1.36 -14.55
N LEU A 33 -18.35 -1.48 -13.75
CA LEU A 33 -18.38 -1.03 -12.35
C LEU A 33 -18.72 0.46 -12.22
N ALA A 34 -18.16 1.30 -13.10
CA ALA A 34 -18.48 2.72 -13.16
C ALA A 34 -19.97 3.00 -13.43
N GLN A 35 -20.62 2.19 -14.28
CA GLN A 35 -22.05 2.34 -14.59
C GLN A 35 -22.90 1.96 -13.38
N LEU A 36 -22.59 0.83 -12.73
CA LEU A 36 -23.28 0.40 -11.51
C LEU A 36 -23.16 1.43 -10.39
N TYR A 37 -21.99 2.06 -10.26
CA TYR A 37 -21.77 3.12 -9.28
C TYR A 37 -22.55 4.40 -9.59
N GLN A 38 -22.58 4.81 -10.87
CA GLN A 38 -23.37 5.96 -11.29
C GLN A 38 -24.87 5.75 -11.02
N LEU A 39 -25.39 4.56 -11.38
CA LEU A 39 -26.76 4.13 -11.09
C LEU A 39 -27.07 4.22 -9.59
N ARG A 40 -26.20 3.65 -8.76
CA ARG A 40 -26.35 3.68 -7.30
C ARG A 40 -26.39 5.10 -6.75
N GLY A 41 -25.54 6.00 -7.26
CA GLY A 41 -25.46 7.40 -6.83
C GLY A 41 -26.68 8.26 -7.17
N ARG A 42 -27.64 7.74 -7.94
CA ARG A 42 -28.91 8.41 -8.25
C ARG A 42 -30.02 8.12 -7.25
N VAL A 43 -29.79 7.20 -6.31
CA VAL A 43 -30.75 6.84 -5.26
C VAL A 43 -30.15 7.16 -3.89
N GLY A 44 -30.98 7.57 -2.93
CA GLY A 44 -30.50 7.91 -1.57
C GLY A 44 -30.04 9.35 -1.38
N ARG A 45 -30.61 10.29 -2.14
CA ARG A 45 -30.37 11.74 -1.98
C ARG A 45 -31.17 12.39 -0.85
N SER A 46 -32.10 11.65 -0.24
CA SER A 46 -32.94 12.09 0.86
C SER A 46 -32.47 11.49 2.19
N ASN A 47 -32.95 12.02 3.33
CA ASN A 47 -32.57 11.56 4.68
C ASN A 47 -33.17 10.18 5.07
N ARG A 48 -33.47 9.34 4.07
CA ARG A 48 -34.05 8.00 4.22
C ARG A 48 -33.08 6.98 3.65
N VAL A 49 -33.00 5.83 4.31
CA VAL A 49 -32.20 4.71 3.83
C VAL A 49 -32.68 4.30 2.44
N ALA A 50 -31.74 4.22 1.52
CA ALA A 50 -31.95 3.76 0.16
C ALA A 50 -31.42 2.33 -0.03
N TYR A 51 -32.07 1.59 -0.92
CA TYR A 51 -31.71 0.22 -1.25
C TYR A 51 -31.38 0.11 -2.74
N ALA A 52 -30.32 -0.60 -3.07
CA ALA A 52 -29.95 -0.93 -4.44
C ALA A 52 -29.76 -2.44 -4.59
N TYR A 53 -30.54 -3.05 -5.46
CA TYR A 53 -30.50 -4.48 -5.76
C TYR A 53 -29.83 -4.70 -7.12
N PHE A 54 -28.66 -5.34 -7.10
CA PHE A 54 -27.94 -5.76 -8.31
C PHE A 54 -28.20 -7.23 -8.55
N MET A 55 -28.98 -7.56 -9.58
CA MET A 55 -29.43 -8.92 -9.87
C MET A 55 -28.65 -9.51 -11.05
N TYR A 56 -28.44 -10.82 -11.01
CA TYR A 56 -27.88 -11.62 -12.09
C TYR A 56 -28.62 -12.97 -12.16
N GLN A 57 -28.45 -13.69 -13.27
CA GLN A 57 -29.11 -14.98 -13.48
C GLN A 57 -28.64 -16.04 -12.48
N ARG A 58 -29.59 -16.74 -11.84
CA ARG A 58 -29.33 -17.71 -10.74
C ARG A 58 -28.35 -18.83 -11.12
N ASP A 59 -28.49 -19.37 -12.32
CA ASP A 59 -27.72 -20.54 -12.78
C ASP A 59 -26.55 -20.16 -13.70
N LYS A 60 -26.17 -18.88 -13.72
CA LYS A 60 -25.07 -18.39 -14.55
C LYS A 60 -23.75 -18.46 -13.78
N VAL A 61 -22.76 -19.11 -14.38
CA VAL A 61 -21.37 -19.03 -13.91
C VAL A 61 -20.87 -17.61 -14.20
N LEU A 62 -20.59 -16.85 -13.14
CA LEU A 62 -19.98 -15.53 -13.25
C LEU A 62 -18.51 -15.70 -13.62
N THR A 63 -18.00 -14.85 -14.51
CA THR A 63 -16.56 -14.70 -14.68
C THR A 63 -15.97 -14.10 -13.41
N ASP A 64 -14.74 -14.47 -13.03
CA ASP A 64 -14.03 -13.91 -11.87
C ASP A 64 -14.08 -12.37 -11.84
N VAL A 65 -13.94 -11.75 -13.02
CA VAL A 65 -14.02 -10.29 -13.21
C VAL A 65 -15.39 -9.72 -12.83
N ALA A 66 -16.48 -10.40 -13.18
CA ALA A 66 -17.85 -9.95 -12.88
C ALA A 66 -18.17 -10.13 -11.39
N GLU A 67 -17.70 -11.22 -10.78
CA GLU A 67 -17.84 -11.45 -9.34
C GLU A 67 -17.08 -10.40 -8.53
N GLN A 68 -15.82 -10.13 -8.87
CA GLN A 68 -15.03 -9.07 -8.23
C GLN A 68 -15.67 -7.68 -8.36
N ARG A 69 -16.30 -7.36 -9.51
CA ARG A 69 -17.03 -6.10 -9.69
C ARG A 69 -18.25 -6.00 -8.79
N LEU A 70 -19.08 -7.05 -8.73
CA LEU A 70 -20.28 -7.09 -7.88
C LEU A 70 -19.93 -7.06 -6.39
N GLN A 71 -18.82 -7.68 -5.99
CA GLN A 71 -18.31 -7.61 -4.64
C GLN A 71 -17.79 -6.21 -4.30
N ALA A 72 -17.02 -5.58 -5.20
CA ALA A 72 -16.51 -4.22 -5.00
C ALA A 72 -17.65 -3.19 -4.81
N ILE A 73 -18.72 -3.26 -5.61
CA ILE A 73 -19.85 -2.31 -5.45
C ILE A 73 -20.59 -2.50 -4.11
N LYS A 74 -20.54 -3.70 -3.52
CA LYS A 74 -21.10 -4.01 -2.21
C LYS A 74 -20.23 -3.50 -1.05
N GLU A 75 -18.90 -3.50 -1.21
CA GLU A 75 -17.95 -3.07 -0.17
C GLU A 75 -17.80 -1.54 -0.11
N PHE A 76 -17.86 -0.84 -1.23
CA PHE A 76 -17.70 0.61 -1.27
C PHE A 76 -19.03 1.36 -1.04
N THR A 77 -19.62 1.27 0.15
CA THR A 77 -20.92 1.88 0.48
C THR A 77 -20.85 3.34 0.94
N GLU A 78 -19.66 3.87 1.23
CA GLU A 78 -19.50 5.24 1.72
C GLU A 78 -19.63 6.31 0.60
N LEU A 79 -20.40 7.37 0.88
CA LEU A 79 -20.49 8.55 0.03
C LEU A 79 -19.10 9.20 -0.10
N GLY A 80 -18.64 9.45 -1.34
CA GLY A 80 -17.30 10.00 -1.64
C GLY A 80 -16.32 8.99 -2.25
N SER A 81 -16.73 7.73 -2.43
CA SER A 81 -15.91 6.62 -2.96
C SER A 81 -15.69 6.61 -4.48
N GLY A 82 -16.15 7.62 -5.22
CA GLY A 82 -16.13 7.64 -6.70
C GLY A 82 -14.73 7.54 -7.29
N PHE A 83 -13.73 8.12 -6.62
CA PHE A 83 -12.32 8.03 -7.03
C PHE A 83 -11.74 6.63 -6.82
N LYS A 84 -12.02 6.00 -5.66
CA LYS A 84 -11.58 4.61 -5.37
C LYS A 84 -12.15 3.62 -6.39
N ILE A 85 -13.36 3.88 -6.88
CA ILE A 85 -14.07 3.01 -7.81
C ILE A 85 -13.57 3.16 -9.24
N ALA A 86 -13.30 4.39 -9.70
CA ALA A 86 -12.69 4.62 -11.01
C ALA A 86 -11.31 3.96 -11.13
N MET A 87 -10.51 4.01 -10.05
CA MET A 87 -9.17 3.40 -10.01
C MET A 87 -9.22 1.87 -9.92
N ARG A 88 -10.18 1.30 -9.16
CA ARG A 88 -10.38 -0.16 -9.13
C ARG A 88 -10.88 -0.68 -10.48
N ASP A 89 -11.72 0.08 -11.17
CA ASP A 89 -12.19 -0.24 -12.52
C ASP A 89 -11.03 -0.19 -13.54
N LEU A 90 -10.09 0.75 -13.42
CA LEU A 90 -8.87 0.79 -14.24
C LEU A 90 -7.96 -0.44 -14.02
N SER A 91 -7.79 -0.84 -12.75
CA SER A 91 -7.03 -2.04 -12.37
C SER A 91 -7.69 -3.33 -12.88
N ILE A 92 -9.02 -3.44 -12.75
CA ILE A 92 -9.81 -4.58 -13.25
C ILE A 92 -9.80 -4.65 -14.79
N ARG A 93 -9.76 -3.50 -15.49
CA ARG A 93 -9.71 -3.43 -16.96
C ARG A 93 -8.31 -3.69 -17.54
N GLY A 94 -7.28 -3.79 -16.72
CA GLY A 94 -5.94 -4.20 -17.15
C GLY A 94 -5.17 -3.10 -17.88
N ALA A 95 -4.90 -1.97 -17.23
CA ALA A 95 -3.85 -1.02 -17.64
C ALA A 95 -2.42 -1.60 -17.58
N GLY A 96 -2.26 -2.93 -17.71
CA GLY A 96 -1.01 -3.69 -17.67
C GLY A 96 -0.46 -4.07 -19.05
N ASN A 97 -0.99 -3.57 -20.18
CA ASN A 97 -0.53 -4.06 -21.48
C ASN A 97 0.74 -3.39 -22.03
N LEU A 98 1.46 -2.59 -21.23
CA LEU A 98 2.76 -2.01 -21.63
C LEU A 98 3.98 -2.85 -21.18
N LEU A 99 3.84 -3.77 -20.20
CA LEU A 99 5.00 -4.46 -19.59
C LEU A 99 4.72 -5.93 -19.19
N GLY A 100 4.14 -6.77 -20.06
CA GLY A 100 4.23 -8.25 -19.95
C GLY A 100 3.37 -8.97 -18.87
N ALA A 101 2.69 -10.04 -19.27
CA ALA A 101 1.52 -10.64 -18.61
C ALA A 101 1.67 -11.34 -17.23
N GLN A 102 2.78 -11.20 -16.49
CA GLN A 102 2.97 -11.96 -15.23
C GLN A 102 3.20 -11.14 -13.95
N GLN A 103 3.31 -9.80 -14.01
CA GLN A 103 3.64 -8.98 -12.82
C GLN A 103 2.69 -7.78 -12.56
N HIS A 104 1.61 -7.61 -13.33
CA HIS A 104 0.79 -6.38 -13.29
C HIS A 104 -0.14 -6.21 -12.11
N GLY A 105 -0.62 -7.30 -11.47
CA GLY A 105 -1.52 -7.18 -10.32
C GLY A 105 -0.86 -6.53 -9.09
N PHE A 106 0.46 -6.44 -9.08
CA PHE A 106 1.27 -6.16 -7.92
C PHE A 106 1.96 -4.79 -7.95
N ILE A 107 2.37 -4.31 -9.13
CA ILE A 107 2.94 -2.96 -9.28
C ILE A 107 1.84 -1.90 -9.13
N ASP A 108 0.62 -2.18 -9.61
CA ASP A 108 -0.55 -1.30 -9.47
C ASP A 108 -0.99 -1.10 -8.01
N SER A 109 -0.90 -2.14 -7.17
CA SER A 109 -1.29 -2.06 -5.75
C SER A 109 -0.29 -1.25 -4.91
N VAL A 110 0.99 -1.29 -5.26
CA VAL A 110 2.06 -0.53 -4.58
C VAL A 110 1.94 0.96 -4.87
N GLY A 111 1.68 1.32 -6.14
CA GLY A 111 1.43 2.70 -6.53
C GLY A 111 0.17 3.27 -5.90
N PHE A 112 -0.88 2.45 -5.78
CA PHE A 112 -2.12 2.82 -5.09
C PHE A 112 -1.90 3.10 -3.60
N ASP A 113 -1.23 2.21 -2.88
CA ASP A 113 -0.98 2.38 -1.45
C ASP A 113 -0.13 3.62 -1.18
N LEU A 114 0.90 3.86 -1.99
CA LEU A 114 1.75 5.04 -1.86
C LEU A 114 0.96 6.32 -2.12
N TYR A 115 0.14 6.37 -3.17
CA TYR A 115 -0.70 7.53 -3.47
C TYR A 115 -1.76 7.78 -2.40
N SER A 116 -2.40 6.71 -1.91
CA SER A 116 -3.40 6.78 -0.85
C SER A 116 -2.78 7.26 0.46
N GLN A 117 -1.56 6.81 0.78
CA GLN A 117 -0.78 7.28 1.92
C GLN A 117 -0.42 8.75 1.76
N MET A 118 0.12 9.18 0.61
CA MET A 118 0.44 10.59 0.33
C MET A 118 -0.80 11.49 0.44
N LEU A 119 -1.97 11.02 -0.03
CA LEU A 119 -3.21 11.77 0.06
C LEU A 119 -3.72 11.87 1.50
N GLN A 120 -3.64 10.78 2.27
CA GLN A 120 -3.98 10.79 3.69
C GLN A 120 -3.06 11.71 4.48
N GLU A 121 -1.76 11.69 4.18
CA GLU A 121 -0.77 12.61 4.78
C GLU A 121 -1.12 14.06 4.45
N ALA A 122 -1.40 14.40 3.18
CA ALA A 122 -1.79 15.74 2.78
C ALA A 122 -3.11 16.23 3.41
N ILE A 123 -4.09 15.33 3.59
CA ILE A 123 -5.35 15.65 4.28
C ILE A 123 -5.11 15.87 5.77
N ALA A 124 -4.30 15.02 6.41
CA ALA A 124 -3.96 15.13 7.82
C ALA A 124 -3.23 16.44 8.10
N GLU A 125 -2.21 16.80 7.31
CA GLU A 125 -1.48 18.07 7.40
C GLU A 125 -2.42 19.29 7.31
N ARG A 126 -3.40 19.23 6.41
CA ARG A 126 -4.37 20.31 6.21
C ARG A 126 -5.38 20.43 7.36
N GLN A 127 -5.74 19.31 8.00
CA GLN A 127 -6.71 19.28 9.10
C GLN A 127 -6.09 19.65 10.45
N THR A 128 -4.87 19.19 10.73
CA THR A 128 -4.18 19.43 12.00
C THR A 128 -3.35 20.70 11.99
N GLY A 129 -2.99 21.21 10.81
CA GLY A 129 -2.06 22.33 10.66
C GLY A 129 -0.62 22.01 11.06
N VAL A 130 -0.36 20.75 11.45
CA VAL A 130 0.97 20.25 11.83
C VAL A 130 1.53 19.51 10.62
N LYS A 131 2.55 20.09 9.99
CA LYS A 131 3.39 19.34 9.04
C LYS A 131 4.00 18.17 9.80
N LYS A 132 3.77 16.95 9.31
CA LYS A 132 4.47 15.79 9.85
C LYS A 132 5.96 16.04 9.58
N GLU A 133 6.78 16.10 10.62
CA GLU A 133 8.23 16.21 10.41
C GLU A 133 8.65 15.05 9.51
N GLU A 134 9.32 15.35 8.39
CA GLU A 134 9.92 14.32 7.56
C GLU A 134 10.82 13.51 8.48
N LYS A 135 10.47 12.23 8.73
CA LYS A 135 11.33 11.34 9.52
C LYS A 135 12.71 11.42 8.86
N PRO A 136 13.77 11.74 9.61
CA PRO A 136 15.12 11.71 9.05
C PRO A 136 15.31 10.33 8.42
N ASP A 137 15.76 10.30 7.16
CA ASP A 137 16.09 9.05 6.48
C ASP A 137 17.61 8.89 6.48
N ILE A 138 18.06 7.63 6.54
CA ILE A 138 19.48 7.29 6.55
C ILE A 138 19.81 6.65 5.21
N GLU A 139 20.80 7.20 4.54
CA GLU A 139 21.33 6.61 3.32
C GLU A 139 22.32 5.49 3.69
N ILE A 140 21.95 4.23 3.45
CA ILE A 140 22.82 3.06 3.67
C ILE A 140 23.19 2.45 2.32
N LEU A 141 24.47 2.56 1.94
CA LEU A 141 25.04 1.98 0.72
C LEU A 141 26.14 1.00 1.08
N LEU A 142 25.80 -0.28 1.19
CA LEU A 142 26.74 -1.37 1.47
C LEU A 142 26.81 -2.31 0.26
N SER A 143 27.97 -2.89 0.01
CA SER A 143 28.21 -3.85 -1.08
C SER A 143 27.76 -5.26 -0.67
N VAL A 144 26.52 -5.38 -0.18
CA VAL A 144 25.93 -6.65 0.27
C VAL A 144 24.63 -6.95 -0.44
N ASP A 145 24.45 -8.21 -0.83
CA ASP A 145 23.20 -8.69 -1.42
C ASP A 145 22.14 -8.82 -0.32
N ALA A 146 21.25 -7.83 -0.26
CA ALA A 146 20.19 -7.73 0.72
C ALA A 146 18.83 -7.58 0.03
N TYR A 147 18.09 -8.69 -0.06
CA TYR A 147 16.78 -8.74 -0.69
C TYR A 147 16.04 -9.99 -0.20
N ILE A 148 14.72 -10.04 -0.41
CA ILE A 148 13.92 -11.24 -0.17
C ILE A 148 13.94 -12.06 -1.48
N PRO A 149 14.48 -13.29 -1.50
CA PRO A 149 14.47 -14.11 -2.71
C PRO A 149 13.06 -14.52 -3.13
N ASP A 150 12.79 -14.63 -4.44
CA ASP A 150 11.51 -15.13 -4.96
C ASP A 150 11.25 -16.59 -4.56
N VAL A 151 12.31 -17.36 -4.32
CA VAL A 151 12.23 -18.75 -3.85
C VAL A 151 11.71 -18.82 -2.41
N TYR A 152 11.94 -17.77 -1.60
CA TYR A 152 11.53 -17.73 -0.20
C TYR A 152 10.09 -17.21 -0.04
N ILE A 153 9.76 -16.12 -0.75
CA ILE A 153 8.38 -15.62 -0.82
C ILE A 153 7.96 -15.53 -2.30
N PRO A 154 7.30 -16.57 -2.84
CA PRO A 154 6.83 -16.59 -4.23
C PRO A 154 5.65 -15.66 -4.49
N ASP A 155 4.80 -15.47 -3.47
CA ASP A 155 3.66 -14.56 -3.57
C ASP A 155 4.13 -13.11 -3.52
N GLY A 156 3.96 -12.40 -4.64
CA GLY A 156 4.33 -11.00 -4.72
C GLY A 156 3.68 -10.19 -3.60
N TYR A 157 2.36 -10.29 -3.42
CA TYR A 157 1.61 -9.48 -2.46
C TYR A 157 2.23 -9.54 -1.05
N GLN A 158 2.46 -10.74 -0.54
CA GLN A 158 3.12 -10.97 0.74
C GLN A 158 4.55 -10.44 0.77
N LYS A 159 5.31 -10.61 -0.32
CA LYS A 159 6.69 -10.12 -0.42
C LYS A 159 6.79 -8.61 -0.21
N ILE A 160 5.91 -7.81 -0.82
CA ILE A 160 5.92 -6.36 -0.59
C ILE A 160 5.37 -5.98 0.77
N GLN A 161 4.38 -6.70 1.30
CA GLN A 161 3.96 -6.45 2.68
C GLN A 161 5.14 -6.60 3.63
N MET A 162 5.97 -7.64 3.45
CA MET A 162 7.20 -7.82 4.23
C MET A 162 8.20 -6.67 3.99
N TYR A 163 8.45 -6.27 2.73
CA TYR A 163 9.31 -5.10 2.46
C TYR A 163 8.83 -3.82 3.13
N LYS A 164 7.52 -3.53 3.08
CA LYS A 164 6.93 -2.36 3.74
C LYS A 164 7.09 -2.43 5.26
N ARG A 165 6.84 -3.61 5.84
CA ARG A 165 6.98 -3.86 7.26
C ARG A 165 8.42 -3.68 7.73
N ILE A 166 9.38 -4.24 7.00
CA ILE A 166 10.82 -4.09 7.27
C ILE A 166 11.25 -2.61 7.15
N LYS A 167 10.77 -1.89 6.13
CA LYS A 167 11.10 -0.46 5.95
C LYS A 167 10.52 0.43 7.05
N ALA A 168 9.38 0.05 7.61
CA ALA A 168 8.66 0.79 8.66
C ALA A 168 9.11 0.40 10.08
N MET A 169 10.19 -0.37 10.21
CA MET A 169 10.77 -0.73 11.50
C MET A 169 11.31 0.53 12.19
N ASP A 170 10.76 0.83 13.37
CA ASP A 170 11.09 2.03 14.14
C ASP A 170 11.83 1.67 15.44
N GLN A 171 11.69 0.44 15.95
CA GLN A 171 12.26 -0.06 17.20
C GLN A 171 13.08 -1.34 17.01
N VAL A 172 13.99 -1.62 17.95
CA VAL A 172 14.88 -2.79 17.87
C VAL A 172 14.12 -4.09 18.17
N GLU A 173 13.05 -4.00 18.96
CA GLU A 173 12.17 -5.10 19.33
C GLU A 173 11.42 -5.64 18.10
N GLU A 174 11.02 -4.75 17.18
CA GLU A 174 10.34 -5.12 15.92
C GLU A 174 11.21 -6.00 15.01
N TYR A 175 12.54 -5.93 15.14
CA TYR A 175 13.43 -6.86 14.43
C TYR A 175 13.16 -8.30 14.81
N GLY A 176 12.98 -8.58 16.10
CA GLY A 176 12.69 -9.92 16.60
C GLY A 176 11.34 -10.42 16.13
N GLU A 177 10.32 -9.57 16.24
CA GLU A 177 8.94 -9.89 15.80
C GLU A 177 8.88 -10.21 14.31
N ILE A 178 9.50 -9.38 13.46
CA ILE A 178 9.48 -9.59 12.00
C ILE A 178 10.29 -10.85 11.64
N MET A 179 11.39 -11.12 12.35
CA MET A 179 12.19 -12.32 12.11
C MET A 179 11.40 -13.58 12.48
N GLU A 180 10.73 -13.61 13.64
CA GLU A 180 9.88 -14.73 14.06
C GLU A 180 8.70 -14.91 13.10
N GLU A 181 8.04 -13.82 12.67
CA GLU A 181 6.96 -13.89 11.68
C GLU A 181 7.44 -14.49 10.36
N LEU A 182 8.62 -14.08 9.86
CA LEU A 182 9.19 -14.63 8.64
C LEU A 182 9.50 -16.12 8.79
N GLN A 183 10.05 -16.54 9.93
CA GLN A 183 10.34 -17.95 10.22
C GLN A 183 9.07 -18.80 10.31
N ASP A 184 8.06 -18.32 11.04
CA ASP A 184 6.80 -19.04 11.25
C ASP A 184 6.03 -19.21 9.93
N ARG A 185 6.03 -18.18 9.07
CA ARG A 185 5.27 -18.18 7.82
C ARG A 185 5.99 -18.83 6.65
N PHE A 186 7.30 -18.66 6.55
CA PHE A 186 8.07 -19.01 5.34
C PHE A 186 9.23 -19.97 5.61
N GLY A 187 9.49 -20.33 6.88
CA GLY A 187 10.58 -21.20 7.29
C GLY A 187 11.92 -20.46 7.37
N ASP A 188 13.02 -21.22 7.24
CA ASP A 188 14.38 -20.72 7.45
C ASP A 188 14.71 -19.49 6.59
N LEU A 189 15.25 -18.45 7.22
CA LEU A 189 15.61 -17.22 6.52
C LEU A 189 16.81 -17.44 5.59
N PRO A 190 16.70 -17.07 4.29
CA PRO A 190 17.85 -16.94 3.43
C PRO A 190 18.82 -15.87 3.92
N ILE A 191 20.10 -16.03 3.59
CA ILE A 191 21.16 -15.11 3.98
C ILE A 191 20.90 -13.68 3.47
N GLU A 192 20.27 -13.53 2.30
CA GLU A 192 19.92 -12.25 1.69
C GLU A 192 18.81 -11.54 2.48
N THR A 193 17.82 -12.29 2.97
CA THR A 193 16.73 -11.77 3.81
C THR A 193 17.25 -11.39 5.19
N GLU A 194 18.13 -12.21 5.77
CA GLU A 194 18.78 -11.89 7.05
C GLU A 194 19.59 -10.59 6.95
N ARG A 195 20.37 -10.41 5.87
CA ARG A 195 21.11 -9.17 5.61
C ARG A 195 20.18 -7.97 5.46
N LEU A 196 19.04 -8.12 4.78
CA LEU A 196 18.04 -7.08 4.64
C LEU A 196 17.50 -6.63 6.02
N LEU A 197 17.16 -7.58 6.89
CA LEU A 197 16.72 -7.27 8.26
C LEU A 197 17.82 -6.59 9.08
N ARG A 198 19.08 -7.02 8.92
CA ARG A 198 20.23 -6.40 9.61
C ARG A 198 20.46 -4.96 9.16
N ILE A 199 20.27 -4.66 7.87
CA ILE A 199 20.33 -3.28 7.35
C ILE A 199 19.19 -2.44 7.95
N ALA A 200 17.98 -2.98 8.03
CA ALA A 200 16.86 -2.28 8.66
C ALA A 200 17.13 -1.99 10.15
N ARG A 201 17.69 -2.96 10.88
CA ARG A 201 18.12 -2.76 12.27
C ARG A 201 19.21 -1.72 12.41
N MET A 202 20.18 -1.71 11.49
CA MET A 202 21.23 -0.69 11.44
C MET A 202 20.65 0.71 11.25
N LYS A 203 19.63 0.85 10.40
CA LYS A 203 18.90 2.11 10.23
C LYS A 203 18.24 2.56 11.55
N VAL A 204 17.57 1.67 12.29
CA VAL A 204 16.96 2.01 13.58
C VAL A 204 18.02 2.55 14.56
N TRP A 205 19.16 1.88 14.68
CA TRP A 205 20.27 2.35 15.52
C TRP A 205 20.86 3.68 15.06
N GLY A 206 21.03 3.84 13.75
CA GLY A 206 21.52 5.07 13.16
C GLY A 206 20.61 6.26 13.49
N LEU A 207 19.30 6.07 13.43
CA LEU A 207 18.33 7.14 13.70
C LEU A 207 18.39 7.57 15.16
N GLY A 208 18.50 6.61 16.08
CA GLY A 208 18.65 6.90 17.51
C GLY A 208 19.98 7.55 17.90
N THR A 209 21.00 7.48 17.04
CA THR A 209 22.34 8.04 17.31
C THR A 209 22.67 9.28 16.48
N GLY A 210 21.75 9.73 15.62
CA GLY A 210 21.99 10.87 14.71
C GLY A 210 22.91 10.54 13.53
N VAL A 211 23.09 9.26 13.18
CA VAL A 211 23.75 8.87 11.92
C VAL A 211 22.81 9.21 10.76
N PHE A 212 23.32 9.86 9.73
CA PHE A 212 22.52 10.17 8.52
C PHE A 212 23.03 9.46 7.26
N SER A 213 24.25 8.91 7.28
CA SER A 213 24.81 8.20 6.11
C SER A 213 25.80 7.11 6.53
N VAL A 214 25.67 5.94 5.90
CA VAL A 214 26.59 4.80 6.00
C VAL A 214 26.95 4.36 4.58
N LYS A 215 28.20 4.53 4.16
CA LYS A 215 28.63 4.22 2.79
C LYS A 215 29.87 3.35 2.78
N GLU A 216 29.86 2.30 1.98
CA GLU A 216 31.05 1.49 1.72
C GLU A 216 31.71 1.89 0.40
N LYS A 217 33.00 2.19 0.44
CA LYS A 217 33.82 2.42 -0.74
C LYS A 217 35.18 1.74 -0.59
N GLN A 218 35.52 0.85 -1.52
CA GLN A 218 36.82 0.17 -1.54
C GLN A 218 37.19 -0.51 -0.20
N LYS A 219 36.21 -1.18 0.44
CA LYS A 219 36.31 -1.84 1.76
C LYS A 219 36.50 -0.90 2.96
N ILE A 220 36.31 0.41 2.76
CA ILE A 220 36.23 1.40 3.84
C ILE A 220 34.77 1.74 4.03
N ILE A 221 34.27 1.57 5.26
CA ILE A 221 32.93 1.96 5.66
C ILE A 221 33.03 3.36 6.28
N THR A 222 32.37 4.32 5.66
CA THR A 222 32.24 5.71 6.13
C THR A 222 30.90 5.91 6.80
N ILE A 223 30.92 6.29 8.09
CA ILE A 223 29.73 6.59 8.88
C ILE A 223 29.71 8.09 9.21
N LEU A 224 28.67 8.79 8.79
CA LEU A 224 28.52 10.23 9.02
C LEU A 224 27.41 10.49 10.05
N LEU A 225 27.77 11.23 11.10
CA LEU A 225 26.85 11.67 12.16
C LEU A 225 26.49 13.15 11.96
N SER A 226 25.27 13.51 12.33
CA SER A 226 24.81 14.89 12.39
C SER A 226 25.55 15.66 13.49
N GLU A 227 25.49 16.99 13.46
CA GLU A 227 26.07 17.83 14.53
C GLU A 227 25.44 17.48 15.90
N GLU A 228 24.15 17.18 15.94
CA GLU A 228 23.45 16.74 17.16
C GLU A 228 23.91 15.35 17.62
N GLY A 229 24.06 14.40 16.69
CA GLY A 229 24.56 13.05 16.99
C GLY A 229 26.00 13.07 17.51
N THR A 230 26.84 13.93 16.94
CA THR A 230 28.23 14.11 17.40
C THR A 230 28.29 14.61 18.85
N GLY A 231 27.32 15.42 19.29
CA GLY A 231 27.23 15.92 20.66
C GLY A 231 26.78 14.88 21.69
N GLN A 232 26.07 13.83 21.27
CA GLN A 232 25.56 12.77 22.17
C GLN A 232 26.50 11.57 22.28
N VAL A 233 27.51 11.50 21.41
CA VAL A 233 28.32 10.32 21.20
C VAL A 233 29.74 10.54 21.74
N ASP A 234 30.22 9.59 22.54
CA ASP A 234 31.57 9.60 23.07
C ASP A 234 32.56 9.19 21.96
N GLY A 235 33.16 10.19 21.31
CA GLY A 235 34.14 9.99 20.25
C GLY A 235 35.36 9.17 20.68
N GLY A 236 35.72 9.18 21.98
CA GLY A 236 36.80 8.37 22.51
C GLY A 236 36.48 6.87 22.49
N LYS A 237 35.25 6.51 22.89
CA LYS A 237 34.76 5.12 22.84
C LYS A 237 34.55 4.61 21.43
N ILE A 238 34.07 5.47 20.50
CA ILE A 238 33.93 5.06 19.10
C ILE A 238 35.28 4.68 18.50
N VAL A 239 36.31 5.48 18.77
CA VAL A 239 37.66 5.22 18.26
C VAL A 239 38.26 3.95 18.89
N GLU A 240 38.05 3.73 20.18
CA GLU A 240 38.51 2.51 20.86
C GLU A 240 37.83 1.23 20.32
N GLU A 241 36.52 1.28 20.08
CA GLU A 241 35.76 0.15 19.52
C GLU A 241 36.01 -0.03 18.01
N SER A 242 36.23 1.05 17.25
CA SER A 242 36.54 0.97 15.81
C SER A 242 37.96 0.48 15.53
N MET A 243 38.92 0.73 16.44
CA MET A 243 40.29 0.21 16.35
C MET A 243 40.34 -1.32 16.30
N LYS A 244 39.33 -2.02 16.84
CA LYS A 244 39.20 -3.49 16.73
C LYS A 244 38.97 -3.96 15.28
N PHE A 245 38.55 -3.06 14.39
CA PHE A 245 38.29 -3.33 12.98
C PHE A 245 39.35 -2.70 12.04
N GLU A 246 40.49 -2.27 12.57
CA GLU A 246 41.60 -1.64 11.83
C GLU A 246 41.12 -0.45 10.93
N ARG A 247 41.71 -0.26 9.74
CA ARG A 247 41.35 0.83 8.79
C ARG A 247 40.03 0.58 8.04
N ALA A 248 39.22 -0.41 8.43
CA ALA A 248 37.98 -0.76 7.73
C ALA A 248 36.80 0.16 8.07
N VAL A 249 36.88 0.89 9.20
CA VAL A 249 35.83 1.81 9.67
C VAL A 249 36.45 3.20 9.82
N GLY A 250 35.89 4.21 9.15
CA GLY A 250 36.44 5.57 9.09
C GLY A 250 35.38 6.66 9.00
#